data_AF-X0WGD9-F1
#
_entry.id   AF-X0WGD9-F1
#
_cell.length_a   1.000
_cell.length_b   1.000
_cell.length_c   1.000
_cell.angle_alpha   90.00
_cell.angle_beta   90.00
_cell.angle_gamma   90.00
#
_symmetry.space_group_name_H-M   'P 1'
#
loop_
_entity.id
_entity.type
_entity.pdbx_description
1 polymer ?
#
loop_
_entity_poly.entity_id
_entity_poly.type
_entity_poly.pdbx_seq_one_letter_code
_entity_poly.pdbx_strand_id
1 'polypeptide(L)'
;MADTLSSQIYVSRESIRTQISDSLKVYLELENVDLTKSSFLSFIIDTVSTLTSNLLFYQLSTYREFFLTTAQLPESILNLSSFLGYDTQEADYSNVNLLMTIPFGFDDPLTSFTIPEGFTFTAGGEQEFITYYTLTITVTNNATVEIVYLEGNKRFILPVSIDPSGDSFSFVMPARQLKLVVQEFQIDGDTQEYQFVVLDVPLDGQIAGLLVQIQNPGDAGFTTW
;
A
#
# COMPACT_ATOMS: atom_id res chain seq x y z
N MET A 1 1.28 -16.21 -29.87
CA MET A 1 2.66 -16.14 -29.36
C MET A 1 2.93 -14.65 -29.19
N ALA A 2 2.95 -14.15 -27.94
CA ALA A 2 2.97 -12.72 -27.68
C ALA A 2 4.34 -12.15 -28.05
N ASP A 3 4.34 -11.26 -29.04
CA ASP A 3 5.52 -10.55 -29.53
C ASP A 3 5.98 -9.60 -28.42
N THR A 4 7.07 -9.93 -27.74
CA THR A 4 7.55 -9.13 -26.60
C THR A 4 8.06 -7.77 -27.11
N LEU A 5 7.91 -6.71 -26.32
CA LEU A 5 8.39 -5.37 -26.68
C LEU A 5 9.88 -5.39 -27.06
N SER A 6 10.67 -6.23 -26.39
CA SER A 6 12.07 -6.50 -26.71
C SER A 6 12.28 -7.10 -28.11
N SER A 7 11.43 -8.03 -28.56
CA SER A 7 11.46 -8.61 -29.92
C SER A 7 11.29 -7.53 -30.99
N GLN A 8 10.29 -6.66 -30.82
CA GLN A 8 10.02 -5.54 -31.74
C GLN A 8 11.17 -4.54 -31.79
N ILE A 9 11.86 -4.33 -30.67
CA ILE A 9 12.98 -3.39 -30.57
C ILE A 9 14.25 -3.94 -31.23
N TYR A 10 14.56 -5.23 -31.07
CA TYR A 10 15.72 -5.83 -31.75
C TYR A 10 15.58 -5.76 -33.27
N VAL A 11 14.37 -5.97 -33.80
CA VAL A 11 14.06 -5.76 -35.23
C VAL A 11 14.15 -4.27 -35.60
N SER A 12 13.75 -3.37 -34.69
CA SER A 12 13.84 -1.92 -34.90
C SER A 12 15.29 -1.42 -34.97
N ARG A 13 16.24 -2.01 -34.23
CA ARG A 13 17.62 -1.50 -34.16
C ARG A 13 18.32 -1.54 -35.52
N GLU A 14 18.16 -2.62 -36.26
CA GLU A 14 18.75 -2.73 -37.60
C GLU A 14 18.04 -1.77 -38.57
N SER A 15 16.72 -1.63 -38.46
CA SER A 15 15.96 -0.63 -39.23
C SER A 15 16.39 0.82 -38.91
N ILE A 16 16.61 1.15 -37.64
CA ILE A 16 17.09 2.46 -37.18
C ILE A 16 18.49 2.71 -37.72
N ARG A 17 19.36 1.68 -37.69
CA ARG A 17 20.71 1.75 -38.26
C ARG A 17 20.68 2.07 -39.75
N THR A 18 19.83 1.38 -40.53
CA THR A 18 19.66 1.65 -41.96
C THR A 18 19.13 3.07 -42.19
N GLN A 19 18.12 3.51 -41.46
CA GLN A 19 17.56 4.87 -41.58
C GLN A 19 18.58 5.97 -41.25
N ILE A 20 19.40 5.77 -40.21
CA ILE A 20 20.49 6.70 -39.85
C ILE A 20 21.55 6.71 -40.95
N SER A 21 21.92 5.54 -41.47
CA SER A 21 22.90 5.43 -42.55
C SER A 21 22.43 6.15 -43.81
N ASP A 22 21.16 5.97 -44.20
CA ASP A 22 20.59 6.61 -45.38
C ASP A 22 20.45 8.13 -45.19
N SER A 23 20.04 8.58 -44.00
CA SER A 23 20.01 10.01 -43.66
C SER A 23 21.39 10.66 -43.72
N LEU A 24 22.43 9.95 -43.26
CA LEU A 24 23.83 10.43 -43.34
C LEU A 24 24.35 10.47 -44.77
N LYS A 25 24.01 9.49 -45.62
CA LYS A 25 24.39 9.49 -47.05
C LYS A 25 23.79 10.70 -47.77
N VAL A 26 22.53 11.00 -47.50
CA VAL A 26 21.84 12.17 -48.07
C VAL A 26 22.46 13.47 -47.55
N TYR A 27 22.70 13.59 -46.24
CA TYR A 27 23.23 14.81 -45.64
C TYR A 27 24.67 15.14 -46.06
N LEU A 28 25.51 14.10 -46.25
CA LEU A 28 26.91 14.28 -46.66
C LEU A 28 27.11 14.21 -48.18
N GLU A 29 26.03 14.10 -48.96
CA GLU A 29 26.06 13.95 -50.43
C GLU A 29 26.94 12.76 -50.89
N LEU A 30 27.02 11.71 -50.08
CA LEU A 30 27.84 10.52 -50.34
C LEU A 30 27.02 9.46 -51.09
N GLU A 31 26.68 9.72 -52.36
CA GLU A 31 25.79 8.87 -53.15
C GLU A 31 26.35 7.47 -53.47
N ASN A 32 27.63 7.18 -53.21
CA ASN A 32 28.25 5.90 -53.58
C ASN A 32 29.21 5.31 -52.52
N VAL A 33 29.18 5.80 -51.28
CA VAL A 33 30.05 5.29 -50.22
C VAL A 33 29.29 4.32 -49.32
N ASP A 34 29.78 3.10 -49.25
CA ASP A 34 29.29 2.10 -48.31
C ASP A 34 29.81 2.39 -46.90
N LEU A 35 29.06 3.20 -46.16
CA LEU A 35 29.39 3.65 -44.79
C LEU A 35 29.47 2.49 -43.79
N THR A 36 28.97 1.31 -44.13
CA THR A 36 29.02 0.11 -43.28
C THR A 36 30.40 -0.55 -43.22
N LYS A 37 31.29 -0.23 -44.16
CA LYS A 37 32.64 -0.84 -44.28
C LYS A 37 33.76 0.00 -43.65
N SER A 38 33.49 1.26 -43.30
CA SER A 38 34.44 2.12 -42.61
C SER A 38 34.33 1.90 -41.09
N SER A 39 35.38 1.36 -40.46
CA SER A 39 35.33 0.90 -39.06
C SER A 39 34.94 2.00 -38.07
N PHE A 40 35.41 3.23 -38.29
CA PHE A 40 35.12 4.36 -37.41
C PHE A 40 33.69 4.89 -37.59
N LEU A 41 33.24 5.05 -38.84
CA LEU A 41 31.91 5.59 -39.11
C LEU A 41 30.81 4.59 -38.78
N SER A 42 31.03 3.29 -39.04
CA SER A 42 30.13 2.22 -38.61
C SER A 42 30.02 2.18 -37.08
N PHE A 43 31.11 2.34 -36.34
CA PHE A 43 31.07 2.38 -34.88
C PHE A 43 30.23 3.56 -34.34
N ILE A 44 30.35 4.74 -34.96
CA ILE A 44 29.52 5.91 -34.61
C ILE A 44 28.04 5.62 -34.90
N ILE A 45 27.72 5.09 -36.09
CA ILE A 45 26.35 4.73 -36.47
C ILE A 45 25.76 3.69 -35.51
N ASP A 46 26.55 2.70 -35.10
CA ASP A 46 26.11 1.67 -34.16
C ASP A 46 25.85 2.23 -32.75
N THR A 47 26.69 3.16 -32.30
CA THR A 47 26.51 3.84 -31.00
C THR A 47 25.26 4.72 -31.02
N VAL A 48 25.08 5.53 -32.08
CA VAL A 48 23.90 6.40 -32.23
C VAL A 48 22.62 5.59 -32.41
N SER A 49 22.65 4.49 -33.16
CA SER A 49 21.52 3.58 -33.30
C SER A 49 21.11 2.97 -31.97
N THR A 50 22.09 2.54 -31.16
CA THR A 50 21.84 1.98 -29.82
C THR A 50 21.23 3.03 -28.89
N LEU A 51 21.78 4.25 -28.87
CA LEU A 51 21.25 5.35 -28.07
C LEU A 51 19.81 5.72 -28.51
N THR A 52 19.57 5.80 -29.81
CA THR A 52 18.26 6.11 -30.39
C THR A 52 17.24 5.04 -30.03
N SER A 53 17.62 3.76 -30.12
CA SER A 53 16.77 2.64 -29.72
C SER A 53 16.38 2.72 -28.24
N ASN A 54 17.33 3.04 -27.35
CA ASN A 54 17.05 3.19 -25.92
C ASN A 54 16.14 4.40 -25.65
N LEU A 55 16.39 5.54 -26.31
CA LEU A 55 15.55 6.73 -26.16
C LEU A 55 14.11 6.47 -26.62
N LEU A 56 13.95 5.85 -27.79
CA LEU A 56 12.63 5.48 -28.33
C LEU A 56 11.90 4.51 -27.40
N PHE A 57 12.62 3.56 -26.79
CA PHE A 57 12.04 2.65 -25.80
C PHE A 57 11.47 3.41 -24.61
N TYR A 58 12.24 4.30 -24.00
CA TYR A 58 11.77 5.08 -22.85
C TYR A 58 10.60 5.99 -23.23
N GLN A 59 10.68 6.70 -24.36
CA GLN A 59 9.58 7.58 -24.81
C GLN A 59 8.30 6.81 -25.12
N LEU A 60 8.38 5.68 -25.83
CA LEU A 60 7.21 4.85 -26.12
C LEU A 60 6.61 4.24 -24.87
N SER A 61 7.46 3.84 -23.91
CA SER A 61 7.00 3.31 -22.63
C SER A 61 6.24 4.38 -21.85
N THR A 62 6.82 5.58 -21.69
CA THR A 62 6.13 6.71 -21.06
C THR A 62 4.84 7.09 -21.77
N TYR A 63 4.83 7.10 -23.11
CA TYR A 63 3.62 7.41 -23.89
C TYR A 63 2.49 6.42 -23.62
N ARG A 64 2.80 5.12 -23.51
CA ARG A 64 1.81 4.09 -23.21
C ARG A 64 1.23 4.24 -21.80
N GLU A 65 2.04 4.66 -20.84
CA GLU A 65 1.61 4.90 -19.45
C GLU A 65 0.60 6.07 -19.32
N PHE A 66 0.47 6.95 -20.31
CA PHE A 66 -0.56 8.01 -20.29
C PHE A 66 -1.97 7.53 -20.66
N PHE A 67 -2.12 6.35 -21.27
CA PHE A 67 -3.42 5.83 -21.67
C PHE A 67 -3.77 4.60 -20.87
N LEU A 68 -4.95 4.62 -20.24
CA LEU A 68 -5.42 3.54 -19.35
C LEU A 68 -5.44 2.17 -20.05
N THR A 69 -5.74 2.12 -21.34
CA THR A 69 -5.81 0.87 -22.11
C THR A 69 -4.46 0.29 -22.49
N THR A 70 -3.38 1.06 -22.39
CA THR A 70 -2.02 0.65 -22.77
C THR A 70 -1.00 0.71 -21.64
N ALA A 71 -1.34 1.38 -20.53
CA ALA A 71 -0.52 1.44 -19.33
C ALA A 71 -0.25 0.05 -18.78
N GLN A 72 0.98 -0.20 -18.37
CA GLN A 72 1.41 -1.50 -17.83
C GLN A 72 1.71 -1.42 -16.35
N LEU A 73 2.14 -0.25 -15.86
CA LEU A 73 2.44 -0.07 -14.45
C LEU A 73 1.13 0.06 -13.66
N PRO A 74 0.96 -0.71 -12.56
CA PRO A 74 -0.23 -0.61 -11.71
C PRO A 74 -0.46 0.81 -11.21
N GLU A 75 0.59 1.52 -10.82
CA GLU A 75 0.52 2.92 -10.35
C GLU A 75 -0.08 3.88 -11.38
N SER A 76 0.33 3.78 -12.65
CA SER A 76 -0.25 4.57 -13.73
C SER A 76 -1.73 4.27 -13.92
N ILE A 77 -2.10 2.98 -13.88
CA ILE A 77 -3.50 2.55 -14.02
C ILE A 77 -4.34 3.10 -12.87
N LEU A 78 -3.85 2.97 -11.63
CA LEU A 78 -4.52 3.47 -10.42
C LEU A 78 -4.72 4.98 -10.51
N ASN A 79 -3.68 5.74 -10.86
CA ASN A 79 -3.75 7.19 -11.01
C ASN A 79 -4.72 7.61 -12.13
N LEU A 80 -4.63 7.00 -13.32
CA LEU A 80 -5.55 7.27 -14.42
C LEU A 80 -6.99 6.86 -14.10
N SER A 81 -7.19 5.81 -13.32
CA SER A 81 -8.53 5.39 -12.86
C SER A 81 -9.11 6.37 -11.83
N SER A 82 -8.28 6.93 -10.94
CA SER A 82 -8.72 7.95 -9.97
C SER A 82 -9.15 9.24 -10.68
N PHE A 83 -8.46 9.63 -11.77
CA PHE A 83 -8.90 10.75 -12.62
C PHE A 83 -10.29 10.54 -13.24
N LEU A 84 -10.69 9.29 -13.48
CA LEU A 84 -12.02 8.93 -13.96
C LEU A 84 -13.05 8.78 -12.82
N GLY A 85 -12.64 9.06 -11.58
CA GLY A 85 -13.48 8.94 -10.39
C GLY A 85 -13.62 7.51 -9.87
N TYR A 86 -12.81 6.57 -10.37
CA TYR A 86 -12.72 5.23 -9.79
C TYR A 86 -11.62 5.22 -8.73
N ASP A 87 -12.05 5.13 -7.47
CA ASP A 87 -11.12 4.96 -6.36
C ASP A 87 -10.95 3.47 -6.07
N THR A 88 -9.70 3.03 -5.91
CA THR A 88 -9.45 1.63 -5.58
C THR A 88 -9.68 1.40 -4.11
N GLN A 89 -10.46 0.38 -3.78
CA GLN A 89 -10.69 0.00 -2.40
C GLN A 89 -9.39 -0.54 -1.80
N GLU A 90 -9.04 -0.04 -0.61
CA GLU A 90 -8.00 -0.61 0.22
C GLU A 90 -8.36 -2.04 0.62
N ALA A 91 -7.39 -2.78 1.17
CA ALA A 91 -7.65 -4.15 1.58
C ALA A 91 -8.71 -4.21 2.69
N ASP A 92 -9.79 -4.95 2.45
CA ASP A 92 -10.79 -5.21 3.47
C ASP A 92 -10.21 -6.08 4.58
N TYR A 93 -10.41 -5.66 5.83
CA TYR A 93 -10.04 -6.45 7.00
C TYR A 93 -11.06 -7.57 7.25
N SER A 94 -10.57 -8.69 7.76
CA SER A 94 -11.44 -9.77 8.21
C SER A 94 -12.14 -9.38 9.51
N ASN A 95 -13.46 -9.55 9.57
CA ASN A 95 -14.27 -9.36 10.77
C ASN A 95 -14.54 -10.72 11.43
N VAL A 96 -14.17 -10.87 12.70
CA VAL A 96 -14.33 -12.12 13.46
C VAL A 96 -15.07 -11.85 14.75
N ASN A 97 -15.99 -12.74 15.11
CA ASN A 97 -16.70 -12.69 16.37
C ASN A 97 -15.97 -13.55 17.42
N LEU A 98 -15.47 -12.91 18.47
CA LEU A 98 -14.84 -13.58 19.61
C LEU A 98 -15.88 -13.85 20.69
N LEU A 99 -15.99 -15.11 21.12
CA LEU A 99 -16.79 -15.47 22.29
C LEU A 99 -15.91 -15.31 23.54
N MET A 100 -16.22 -14.31 24.35
CA MET A 100 -15.54 -14.05 25.62
C MET A 100 -16.34 -14.66 26.75
N THR A 101 -15.68 -15.41 27.63
CA THR A 101 -16.28 -15.98 28.85
C THR A 101 -15.53 -15.46 30.07
N ILE A 102 -16.26 -14.89 31.01
CA ILE A 102 -15.72 -14.32 32.24
C ILE A 102 -16.38 -15.04 33.42
N PRO A 103 -15.60 -15.62 34.34
CA PRO A 103 -16.15 -16.24 35.54
C PRO A 103 -16.72 -15.19 36.49
N PHE A 104 -17.78 -15.56 37.20
CA PHE A 104 -18.22 -14.82 38.38
C PHE A 104 -17.28 -15.10 39.55
N GLY A 105 -17.15 -14.14 40.47
CA GLY A 105 -16.20 -14.20 41.58
C GLY A 105 -15.69 -12.84 42.02
N PHE A 106 -16.45 -11.78 41.75
CA PHE A 106 -16.09 -10.44 42.18
C PHE A 106 -16.42 -10.27 43.68
N ASP A 107 -15.45 -9.73 44.44
CA ASP A 107 -15.61 -9.51 45.89
C ASP A 107 -16.68 -8.45 46.20
N ASP A 108 -16.81 -7.46 45.31
CA ASP A 108 -17.76 -6.37 45.47
C ASP A 108 -19.13 -6.69 44.84
N PRO A 109 -20.23 -6.26 45.47
CA PRO A 109 -21.59 -6.46 44.95
C PRO A 109 -21.88 -5.63 43.69
N LEU A 110 -21.06 -4.63 43.38
CA LEU A 110 -21.14 -3.85 42.15
C LEU A 110 -19.72 -3.64 41.61
N THR A 111 -19.41 -4.30 40.50
CA THR A 111 -18.10 -4.20 39.86
C THR A 111 -18.27 -3.75 38.42
N SER A 112 -17.50 -2.73 38.03
CA SER A 112 -17.46 -2.25 36.65
C SER A 112 -16.03 -2.27 36.13
N PHE A 113 -15.81 -2.83 34.95
CA PHE A 113 -14.53 -2.79 34.26
C PHE A 113 -14.74 -2.52 32.77
N THR A 114 -13.71 -1.96 32.13
CA THR A 114 -13.76 -1.54 30.74
C THR A 114 -12.73 -2.26 29.90
N ILE A 115 -13.15 -2.79 28.75
CA ILE A 115 -12.23 -3.22 27.69
C ILE A 115 -12.08 -2.02 26.75
N PRO A 116 -10.89 -1.41 26.67
CA PRO A 116 -10.68 -0.23 25.84
C PRO A 116 -10.75 -0.60 24.35
N GLU A 117 -11.08 0.38 23.52
CA GLU A 117 -10.83 0.32 22.09
C GLU A 117 -9.33 0.12 21.82
N GLY A 118 -9.00 -0.66 20.80
CA GLY A 118 -7.61 -0.99 20.48
C GLY A 118 -7.03 -2.16 21.28
N PHE A 119 -7.83 -2.81 22.13
CA PHE A 119 -7.38 -4.02 22.84
C PHE A 119 -7.08 -5.14 21.84
N THR A 120 -5.87 -5.72 21.95
CA THR A 120 -5.32 -6.72 21.02
C THR A 120 -5.45 -8.14 21.55
N PHE A 121 -5.87 -9.05 20.68
CA PHE A 121 -5.89 -10.49 20.90
C PHE A 121 -4.94 -11.16 19.92
N THR A 122 -4.13 -12.10 20.39
CA THR A 122 -3.23 -12.86 19.54
C THR A 122 -3.72 -14.30 19.39
N ALA A 123 -3.76 -14.79 18.15
CA ALA A 123 -4.01 -16.19 17.84
C ALA A 123 -2.74 -16.80 17.24
N GLY A 124 -2.22 -17.86 17.88
CA GLY A 124 -1.04 -18.57 17.40
C GLY A 124 0.27 -17.76 17.36
N GLY A 125 0.28 -16.54 17.94
CA GLY A 125 1.45 -15.66 18.00
C GLY A 125 1.71 -14.78 16.77
N GLU A 126 1.01 -15.03 15.65
CA GLU A 126 1.25 -14.33 14.38
C GLU A 126 0.07 -13.45 13.95
N GLN A 127 -1.15 -13.79 14.35
CA GLN A 127 -2.36 -13.08 13.95
C GLN A 127 -2.87 -12.20 15.09
N GLU A 128 -3.03 -10.92 14.80
CA GLU A 128 -3.54 -9.92 15.74
C GLU A 128 -4.98 -9.53 15.38
N PHE A 129 -5.83 -9.49 16.41
CA PHE A 129 -7.21 -9.00 16.31
C PHE A 129 -7.39 -7.82 17.24
N ILE A 130 -7.97 -6.74 16.73
CA ILE A 130 -8.13 -5.48 17.44
C ILE A 130 -9.61 -5.17 17.62
N THR A 131 -9.97 -4.72 18.83
CA THR A 131 -11.31 -4.20 19.13
C THR A 131 -11.48 -2.77 18.61
N TYR A 132 -12.68 -2.46 18.10
CA TYR A 132 -12.97 -1.16 17.48
C TYR A 132 -13.96 -0.30 18.29
N TYR A 133 -14.31 -0.71 19.50
CA TYR A 133 -15.10 0.10 20.43
C TYR A 133 -14.70 -0.20 21.88
N THR A 134 -14.99 0.74 22.77
CA THR A 134 -14.83 0.54 24.21
C THR A 134 -16.07 -0.16 24.78
N LEU A 135 -15.85 -1.25 25.52
CA LEU A 135 -16.89 -1.94 26.27
C LEU A 135 -16.82 -1.58 27.74
N THR A 136 -17.96 -1.26 28.33
CA THR A 136 -18.12 -1.16 29.79
C THR A 136 -18.99 -2.31 30.26
N ILE A 137 -18.44 -3.15 31.12
CA ILE A 137 -19.11 -4.31 31.69
C ILE A 137 -19.42 -3.98 33.15
N THR A 138 -20.69 -4.05 33.52
CA THR A 138 -21.16 -3.84 34.89
C THR A 138 -21.78 -5.12 35.39
N VAL A 139 -21.20 -5.67 36.45
CA VAL A 139 -21.67 -6.87 37.14
C VAL A 139 -22.29 -6.45 38.47
N THR A 140 -23.52 -6.91 38.71
CA THR A 140 -24.25 -6.67 39.96
C THR A 140 -24.53 -8.00 40.65
N ASN A 141 -24.10 -8.11 41.91
CA ASN A 141 -24.27 -9.24 42.81
C ASN A 141 -23.87 -10.60 42.23
N ASN A 142 -22.86 -10.64 41.35
CA ASN A 142 -22.44 -11.86 40.64
C ASN A 142 -23.60 -12.62 39.96
N ALA A 143 -24.69 -11.92 39.61
CA ALA A 143 -25.93 -12.56 39.13
C ALA A 143 -26.49 -11.89 37.87
N THR A 144 -26.28 -10.58 37.71
CA THR A 144 -26.73 -9.83 36.54
C THR A 144 -25.57 -9.07 35.93
N VAL A 145 -25.47 -9.10 34.60
CA VAL A 145 -24.42 -8.44 33.84
C VAL A 145 -25.06 -7.55 32.79
N GLU A 146 -24.62 -6.29 32.75
CA GLU A 146 -24.93 -5.37 31.66
C GLU A 146 -23.64 -5.04 30.92
N ILE A 147 -23.64 -5.26 29.60
CA ILE A 147 -22.51 -4.92 28.74
C ILE A 147 -22.96 -3.82 27.80
N VAL A 148 -22.26 -2.69 27.87
CA VAL A 148 -22.57 -1.50 27.10
C VAL A 148 -21.36 -1.13 26.24
N TYR A 149 -21.59 -0.88 24.95
CA TYR A 149 -20.61 -0.17 24.13
C TYR A 149 -21.16 1.18 23.69
N LEU A 150 -20.23 2.11 23.49
CA LEU A 150 -20.48 3.45 22.98
C LEU A 150 -19.88 3.56 21.59
N GLU A 151 -20.72 3.92 20.62
CA GLU A 151 -20.28 4.26 19.26
C GLU A 151 -20.75 5.70 18.98
N GLY A 152 -19.83 6.66 19.17
CA GLY A 152 -20.16 8.08 19.20
C GLY A 152 -21.13 8.42 20.34
N ASN A 153 -22.28 9.00 20.01
CA ASN A 153 -23.33 9.37 20.99
C ASN A 153 -24.38 8.27 21.23
N LYS A 154 -24.24 7.09 20.60
CA LYS A 154 -25.22 6.01 20.72
C LYS A 154 -24.73 4.97 21.73
N ARG A 155 -25.64 4.58 22.63
CA ARG A 155 -25.45 3.52 23.62
C ARG A 155 -26.11 2.24 23.13
N PHE A 156 -25.34 1.17 23.07
CA PHE A 156 -25.83 -0.15 22.68
C PHE A 156 -25.57 -1.16 23.80
N ILE A 157 -26.51 -2.09 23.98
CA ILE A 157 -26.43 -3.15 24.98
C ILE A 157 -26.18 -4.46 24.25
N LEU A 158 -25.12 -5.17 24.61
CA LEU A 158 -24.83 -6.48 24.05
C LEU A 158 -25.59 -7.58 24.80
N PRO A 159 -26.11 -8.60 24.09
CA PRO A 159 -26.71 -9.74 24.73
C PRO A 159 -25.64 -10.56 25.48
N VAL A 160 -25.99 -10.99 26.69
CA VAL A 160 -25.14 -11.80 27.55
C VAL A 160 -25.83 -13.13 27.80
N SER A 161 -25.07 -14.22 27.73
CA SER A 161 -25.50 -15.56 28.15
C SER A 161 -24.86 -15.87 29.50
N ILE A 162 -25.67 -16.12 30.52
CA ILE A 162 -25.18 -16.59 31.82
C ILE A 162 -25.24 -18.11 31.80
N ASP A 163 -24.17 -18.78 32.23
CA ASP A 163 -24.14 -20.24 32.40
C ASP A 163 -25.28 -20.65 33.36
N PRO A 164 -26.09 -21.68 33.03
CA PRO A 164 -27.08 -22.23 33.95
C PRO A 164 -26.54 -22.57 35.34
N SER A 165 -25.24 -22.87 35.45
CA SER A 165 -24.55 -23.16 36.71
C SER A 165 -24.32 -21.92 37.57
N GLY A 166 -24.45 -20.72 37.00
CA GLY A 166 -24.21 -19.44 37.68
C GLY A 166 -22.74 -19.09 37.87
N ASP A 167 -21.82 -19.83 37.24
CA ASP A 167 -20.38 -19.71 37.45
C ASP A 167 -19.69 -18.72 36.51
N SER A 168 -20.29 -18.46 35.34
CA SER A 168 -19.70 -17.56 34.35
C SER A 168 -20.75 -16.89 33.46
N PHE A 169 -20.34 -15.83 32.79
CA PHE A 169 -21.11 -15.22 31.72
C PHE A 169 -20.29 -15.11 30.44
N SER A 170 -20.97 -15.22 29.31
CA SER A 170 -20.37 -15.16 27.98
C SER A 170 -21.06 -14.13 27.11
N PHE A 171 -20.28 -13.46 26.27
CA PHE A 171 -20.79 -12.50 25.29
C PHE A 171 -19.96 -12.54 24.01
N VAL A 172 -20.58 -12.13 22.91
CA VAL A 172 -19.91 -12.06 21.61
C VAL A 172 -19.38 -10.65 21.41
N MET A 173 -18.09 -10.57 21.08
CA MET A 173 -17.40 -9.34 20.78
C MET A 173 -16.77 -9.42 19.38
N PRO A 174 -17.28 -8.69 18.39
CA PRO A 174 -16.59 -8.52 17.12
C PRO A 174 -15.23 -7.84 17.27
N ALA A 175 -14.25 -8.35 16.53
CA ALA A 175 -12.89 -7.84 16.41
C ALA A 175 -12.46 -7.86 14.94
N ARG A 176 -11.49 -7.00 14.59
CA ARG A 176 -10.94 -6.89 13.24
C ARG A 176 -9.56 -7.49 13.19
N GLN A 177 -9.25 -8.28 12.17
CA GLN A 177 -7.90 -8.77 11.95
C GLN A 177 -7.06 -7.67 11.31
N LEU A 178 -6.36 -6.91 12.15
CA LEU A 178 -5.52 -5.79 11.75
C LEU A 178 -4.25 -5.80 12.60
N LYS A 179 -3.12 -5.54 11.96
CA LYS A 179 -1.84 -5.34 12.62
C LYS A 179 -1.43 -3.89 12.42
N LEU A 180 -1.25 -3.17 13.52
CA LEU A 180 -0.78 -1.79 13.48
C LEU A 180 0.74 -1.80 13.54
N VAL A 181 1.38 -1.37 12.46
CA VAL A 181 2.85 -1.25 12.38
C VAL A 181 3.21 0.22 12.30
N VAL A 182 3.87 0.73 13.34
CA VAL A 182 4.43 2.08 13.35
C VAL A 182 5.91 1.98 12.96
N GLN A 183 6.31 2.71 11.92
CA GLN A 183 7.71 2.86 11.52
C GLN A 183 8.07 4.34 11.55
N GLU A 184 9.16 4.67 12.23
CA GLU A 184 9.68 6.03 12.32
C GLU A 184 10.95 6.14 11.48
N PHE A 185 11.00 7.17 10.63
CA PHE A 185 12.15 7.48 9.80
C PHE A 185 12.68 8.86 10.15
N GLN A 186 13.99 8.97 10.32
CA GLN A 186 14.65 10.26 10.50
C GLN A 186 15.09 10.78 9.13
N ILE A 187 14.70 12.02 8.82
CA ILE A 187 15.18 12.74 7.64
C ILE A 187 16.47 13.44 8.03
N ASP A 188 17.50 13.30 7.20
CA ASP A 188 18.81 13.90 7.46
C ASP A 188 18.74 15.43 7.37
N GLY A 189 19.41 16.12 8.29
CA GLY A 189 19.40 17.58 8.41
C GLY A 189 20.10 18.29 7.26
N ASP A 190 20.88 17.56 6.47
CA ASP A 190 21.60 18.06 5.30
C ASP A 190 20.75 18.06 4.00
N THR A 191 19.47 17.65 4.09
CA THR A 191 18.54 17.65 2.95
C THR A 191 18.30 19.09 2.47
N GLN A 192 18.63 19.37 1.20
CA GLN A 192 18.46 20.72 0.63
C GLN A 192 16.99 21.04 0.33
N GLU A 193 16.62 22.32 0.34
CA GLU A 193 15.30 22.74 -0.13
C GLU A 193 15.04 22.21 -1.55
N TYR A 194 13.84 21.66 -1.77
CA TYR A 194 13.40 21.02 -3.02
C TYR A 194 14.09 19.71 -3.38
N GLN A 195 14.88 19.12 -2.47
CA GLN A 195 15.38 17.77 -2.65
C GLN A 195 14.32 16.74 -2.25
N PHE A 196 13.98 15.83 -3.15
CA PHE A 196 13.08 14.72 -2.85
C PHE A 196 13.82 13.65 -2.05
N VAL A 197 13.26 13.27 -0.91
CA VAL A 197 13.71 12.13 -0.11
C VAL A 197 12.77 10.97 -0.40
N VAL A 198 13.36 9.84 -0.80
CA VAL A 198 12.62 8.59 -1.00
C VAL A 198 12.83 7.73 0.23
N LEU A 199 11.73 7.35 0.88
CA LEU A 199 11.72 6.43 2.01
C LEU A 199 11.08 5.12 1.56
N ASP A 200 11.89 4.08 1.48
CA ASP A 200 11.40 2.73 1.19
C ASP A 200 10.84 2.12 2.47
N VAL A 201 9.52 2.09 2.59
CA VAL A 201 8.83 1.46 3.73
C VAL A 201 8.54 0.01 3.36
N PRO A 202 9.20 -0.97 4.00
CA PRO A 202 8.84 -2.37 3.80
C PRO A 202 7.45 -2.60 4.40
N LEU A 203 6.51 -2.98 3.53
CA LEU A 203 5.14 -3.33 3.91
C LEU A 203 4.93 -4.82 3.60
N ASP A 204 4.75 -5.60 4.65
CA ASP A 204 4.43 -7.03 4.53
C ASP A 204 2.91 -7.21 4.52
N GLY A 205 2.40 -7.83 3.45
CA GLY A 205 0.97 -8.16 3.32
C GLY A 205 0.14 -7.11 2.57
N GLN A 206 -1.15 -7.08 2.87
CA GLN A 206 -2.11 -6.17 2.23
C GLN A 206 -2.41 -4.98 3.15
N ILE A 207 -2.39 -3.78 2.58
CA ILE A 207 -2.56 -2.52 3.33
C ILE A 207 -4.05 -2.19 3.40
N ALA A 208 -4.55 -2.11 4.63
CA ALA A 208 -5.93 -1.70 4.93
C ALA A 208 -6.05 -0.21 5.30
N GLY A 209 -4.92 0.51 5.30
CA GLY A 209 -4.83 1.93 5.59
C GLY A 209 -3.37 2.34 5.83
N LEU A 210 -3.00 3.50 5.32
CA LEU A 210 -1.69 4.12 5.55
C LEU A 210 -1.91 5.52 6.10
N LEU A 211 -1.26 5.84 7.22
CA LEU A 211 -1.30 7.17 7.81
C LEU A 211 0.12 7.68 7.96
N VAL A 212 0.41 8.84 7.36
CA VAL A 212 1.73 9.46 7.40
C VAL A 212 1.68 10.64 8.36
N GLN A 213 2.60 10.62 9.33
CA GLN A 213 2.76 11.68 10.31
C GLN A 213 4.16 12.26 10.20
N ILE A 214 4.25 13.58 10.09
CA ILE A 214 5.52 14.30 10.03
C ILE A 214 5.68 15.10 11.32
N GLN A 215 6.80 14.87 12.01
CA GLN A 215 7.21 15.70 13.14
C GLN A 215 8.29 16.67 12.69
N ASN A 216 8.06 17.97 12.88
CA ASN A 216 9.08 18.97 12.57
C ASN A 216 10.18 18.94 13.65
N PRO A 217 11.42 19.33 13.28
CA PRO A 217 12.50 19.46 14.25
C PRO A 217 12.14 20.44 15.38
N GLY A 218 12.07 19.93 16.61
CA GLY A 218 11.80 20.75 17.80
C GLY A 218 10.31 20.93 18.15
N ASP A 219 9.38 20.40 17.34
CA ASP A 219 7.96 20.39 17.67
C ASP A 219 7.61 19.19 18.58
N ALA A 220 6.72 19.43 19.55
CA ALA A 220 6.22 18.40 20.46
C ALA A 220 5.08 17.56 19.87
N GLY A 221 4.65 17.85 18.62
CA GLY A 221 3.47 17.24 18.00
C GLY A 221 3.70 16.80 16.56
N PHE A 222 2.87 15.85 16.12
CA PHE A 222 2.87 15.33 14.76
C PHE A 222 1.85 16.08 13.90
N THR A 223 2.24 16.44 12.68
CA THR A 223 1.31 16.92 11.65
C THR A 223 0.82 15.71 10.86
N THR A 224 -0.49 15.49 10.81
CA THR A 224 -1.14 14.43 10.04
C THR A 224 -1.41 14.91 8.62
N TRP A 225 -1.04 14.11 7.62
CA TRP A 225 -1.30 14.36 6.20
C TRP A 225 -2.06 13.21 5.57
#